data_AF-A0A7Y3L7W2-F1
#
_entry.id   AF-A0A7Y3L7W2-F1
#
_cell.length_a   1.000
_cell.length_b   1.000
_cell.length_c   1.000
_cell.angle_alpha   90.00
_cell.angle_beta   90.00
_cell.angle_gamma   90.00
#
_symmetry.space_group_name_H-M   'P 1'
#
loop_
_entity.id
_entity.type
_entity.pdbx_description
1 polymer ?
#
loop_
_entity_poly.entity_id
_entity_poly.type
_entity_poly.pdbx_seq_one_letter_code
_entity_poly.pdbx_strand_id
1 'polypeptide(L)' 'MCSRVTCPVCHKPTWSGCGQHVEQALAGVPNDQRCPGHSANNQAR' A
#
# COMPACT_ATOMS: atom_id res chain seq x y z
N MET A 1 5.49 -7.00 9.54
CA MET A 1 4.08 -6.73 9.87
C MET A 1 3.46 -6.00 8.69
N CYS A 2 2.43 -6.55 8.05
CA CYS A 2 1.77 -5.86 6.93
C CYS A 2 0.69 -4.94 7.48
N SER A 3 0.71 -3.67 7.11
CA SER A 3 -0.27 -2.70 7.60
C SER A 3 -0.68 -1.74 6.49
N ARG A 4 -1.94 -1.30 6.54
CA ARG A 4 -2.45 -0.23 5.67
C ARG A 4 -1.79 1.08 6.10
N VAL A 5 -1.14 1.75 5.16
CA VAL A 5 -0.52 3.07 5.37
C VAL A 5 -0.97 4.03 4.29
N THR A 6 -0.83 5.32 4.54
CA THR A 6 -1.09 6.34 3.51
C THR A 6 0.22 6.66 2.79
N CYS A 7 0.20 6.64 1.47
CA CYS A 7 1.38 6.99 0.69
C CYS A 7 1.69 8.49 0.85
N PRO A 8 2.93 8.88 1.22
CA PRO A 8 3.30 10.29 1.37
C PRO A 8 3.36 11.05 0.03
N VAL A 9 3.47 10.32 -1.09
CA VAL A 9 3.53 10.92 -2.43
C VAL A 9 2.12 11.21 -2.94
N CYS A 10 1.32 10.16 -3.08
CA CYS A 10 0.02 10.25 -3.74
C CYS A 10 -1.12 10.56 -2.76
N HIS A 11 -0.89 10.46 -1.44
CA HIS A 11 -1.88 10.57 -0.35
C HIS A 11 -3.02 9.55 -0.43
N LYS A 12 -2.87 8.49 -1.24
CA LYS A 12 -3.81 7.37 -1.33
C LYS A 12 -3.44 6.25 -0.35
N PRO A 13 -4.41 5.44 0.09
CA PRO A 13 -4.16 4.22 0.83
C PRO A 13 -3.27 3.23 0.05
N THR A 14 -2.29 2.69 0.75
CA THR A 14 -1.33 1.69 0.25
C THR A 14 -1.01 0.69 1.37
N TRP A 15 -0.12 -0.26 1.10
CA TRP A 15 0.36 -1.22 2.10
C TRP A 15 1.84 -1.01 2.38
N SER A 16 2.28 -1.33 3.59
CA SER A 16 3.68 -1.43 3.98
C SER A 16 3.93 -2.83 4.53
N GLY A 17 4.92 -3.55 3.99
CA GLY A 17 5.29 -4.91 4.43
C GLY A 17 5.64 -5.86 3.27
N CYS A 18 5.81 -7.14 3.59
CA CYS A 18 6.37 -8.19 2.71
C CYS A 18 5.53 -8.59 1.47
N GLY A 19 4.46 -7.87 1.13
CA GLY A 19 3.69 -8.11 -0.10
C GLY A 19 2.70 -9.30 -0.01
N GLN A 20 2.93 -10.26 0.89
CA GLN A 20 2.05 -11.42 1.07
C GLN A 20 0.64 -11.07 1.58
N HIS A 21 0.48 -9.92 2.23
CA HIS A 21 -0.81 -9.50 2.79
C HIS A 21 -1.33 -8.21 2.15
N VAL A 22 -0.93 -7.89 0.91
CA VAL A 22 -1.42 -6.70 0.18
C VAL A 22 -2.93 -6.75 0.05
N GLU A 23 -3.48 -7.89 -0.36
CA GLU A 23 -4.92 -8.06 -0.59
C GLU A 23 -5.74 -7.87 0.69
N GLN A 24 -5.21 -8.35 1.83
CA GLN A 24 -5.82 -8.15 3.13
C GLN A 24 -5.66 -6.71 3.64
N ALA A 25 -4.49 -6.10 3.46
CA ALA A 25 -4.25 -4.71 3.85
C ALA A 25 -5.11 -3.72 3.05
N LEU A 26 -5.37 -4.02 1.77
CA LEU A 26 -6.20 -3.22 0.86
C LEU A 26 -7.62 -3.77 0.68
N ALA A 27 -8.05 -4.68 1.55
CA ALA A 27 -9.42 -5.19 1.56
C ALA A 27 -10.42 -4.04 1.71
N GLY A 28 -11.35 -3.92 0.76
CA GLY A 28 -12.35 -2.83 0.72
C GLY A 28 -11.88 -1.51 0.09
N VAL A 29 -10.61 -1.40 -0.33
CA VAL A 29 -10.14 -0.24 -1.10
C VAL A 29 -10.32 -0.53 -2.59
N PRO A 30 -11.17 0.21 -3.33
CA PRO A 30 -11.31 0.04 -4.76
C PRO A 30 -10.02 0.44 -5.50
N ASN A 31 -9.71 -0.20 -6.63
CA ASN A 31 -8.45 0.03 -7.36
C ASN A 31 -8.19 1.50 -7.69
N ASP A 32 -9.24 2.27 -7.97
CA ASP A 32 -9.16 3.70 -8.27
C ASP A 32 -8.67 4.55 -7.07
N GLN A 33 -8.90 4.07 -5.85
CA GLN A 33 -8.44 4.72 -4.62
C GLN A 33 -7.11 4.15 -4.10
N ARG A 34 -6.57 3.08 -4.71
CA ARG A 34 -5.27 2.53 -4.32
C ARG A 34 -4.16 3.40 -4.89
N CYS A 35 -3.06 3.54 -4.16
CA CYS A 35 -1.89 4.20 -4.76
C CYS A 35 -1.42 3.38 -5.97
N PRO A 36 -1.20 3.99 -7.16
CA PRO A 36 -0.95 3.27 -8.42
C PRO A 36 0.45 2.63 -8.52
N GLY A 37 1.11 2.40 -7.38
CA GLY A 37 2.46 1.85 -7.36
C GLY A 37 3.51 2.87 -7.79
N HIS A 38 3.54 4.03 -7.14
CA HIS A 38 4.75 4.85 -7.19
C HIS A 38 5.85 4.07 -6.48
N SER A 39 6.96 3.82 -7.17
CA SER A 39 8.18 3.22 -6.63
C SER A 39 8.87 4.14 -5.61
N ALA A 40 8.13 4.67 -4.62
CA ALA A 40 8.70 5.27 -3.43
C ALA A 40 9.07 4.12 -2.50
N ASN A 41 10.23 3.53 -2.81
CA ASN A 41 11.04 2.63 -2.00
C ASN A 41 10.54 2.48 -0.54
N ASN A 42 9.51 1.63 -0.38
CA ASN A 42 9.14 0.99 0.87
C ASN A 42 9.21 -0.52 0.65
N GLN A 43 10.31 -0.94 0.02
CA GLN A 43 10.86 -2.27 0.26
C GLN A 43 11.63 -2.16 1.57
N ALA A 44 10.90 -2.05 2.68
CA ALA A 44 11.50 -2.29 3.98
C ALA A 44 12.07 -3.72 3.94
N ARG A 45 13.39 -3.80 4.01
CA ARG A 45 14.15 -5.04 4.19
C ARG A 45 13.55 -5.90 5.31
#